data_AF-A0A0E3NN40-F1
#
_entry.id   AF-A0A0E3NN40-F1
#
_cell.length_a   1.000
_cell.length_b   1.000
_cell.length_c   1.000
_cell.angle_alpha   90.00
_cell.angle_beta   90.00
_cell.angle_gamma   90.00
#
_symmetry.space_group_name_H-M   'P 1'
#
loop_
_entity.id
_entity.type
_entity.pdbx_description
1 polymer ?
#
loop_
_entity_poly.entity_id
_entity_poly.type
_entity_poly.pdbx_seq_one_letter_code
_entity_poly.pdbx_strand_id
1 'polypeptide(L)'
;MQNDMRLSVFSEKKDRQLVYKPEKCIGCGTCVQACPKGILAVGAVGAIARGFLDADFLEMKESEDCIVCGICARVCPTGALELRQEGKVLNDNSYLFGAMKPTSVNDNCVHCGLCEDICPRGCIEVTRDISEDGSLKLVGKTLIDTECCIHCGWCAAVCPVDAISVEKPFEGRWTRDENVCQTCHTCVEVCPANAIFNKKAKPGERVEKISHRPDACIYCGACAVACPVDAIDVRKTAILPEMEKKGPLEKKLLEVPVPEVLLRTCLETDETACLGCGNCVIVCPVNALNNRELAAGHLNNMDEKALLEVKNGKISVVNQDLCGADGACALICPVNAIWLVKREVE
;
A
#
# COMPACT_ATOMS: atom_id res chain seq x y z
N MET A 1 -0.45 -0.26 -24.96
CA MET A 1 -1.10 -1.55 -24.66
C MET A 1 -2.42 -1.26 -24.00
N GLN A 2 -3.55 -1.70 -24.56
CA GLN A 2 -4.83 -1.66 -23.86
C GLN A 2 -4.71 -2.64 -22.69
N ASN A 3 -4.47 -2.11 -21.48
CA ASN A 3 -4.55 -2.89 -20.27
C ASN A 3 -6.04 -3.18 -20.09
N ASP A 4 -6.44 -4.44 -20.29
CA ASP A 4 -7.82 -4.88 -20.11
C ASP A 4 -8.10 -4.78 -18.61
N MET A 5 -8.67 -3.64 -18.19
CA MET A 5 -8.82 -3.29 -16.78
C MET A 5 -9.82 -4.25 -16.15
N ARG A 6 -9.35 -5.12 -15.24
CA ARG A 6 -10.19 -6.05 -14.51
C ARG A 6 -11.21 -5.26 -13.67
N LEU A 7 -12.49 -5.45 -13.93
CA LEU A 7 -13.58 -4.85 -13.17
C LEU A 7 -14.29 -5.94 -12.36
N SER A 8 -14.32 -5.77 -11.04
CA SER A 8 -15.02 -6.67 -10.13
C SER A 8 -16.26 -5.96 -9.58
N VAL A 9 -17.45 -6.47 -9.89
CA VAL A 9 -18.69 -5.98 -9.28
C VAL A 9 -18.78 -6.55 -7.87
N PHE A 10 -18.66 -5.68 -6.86
CA PHE A 10 -18.73 -6.10 -5.46
C PHE A 10 -20.16 -6.34 -5.00
N SER A 11 -21.09 -5.46 -5.38
CA SER A 11 -22.51 -5.61 -5.04
C SER A 11 -23.37 -4.73 -5.93
N GLU A 12 -24.59 -5.17 -6.19
CA GLU A 12 -25.57 -4.48 -7.02
C GLU A 12 -26.94 -4.53 -6.36
N LYS A 13 -27.59 -3.37 -6.22
CA LYS A 13 -28.94 -3.25 -5.68
C LYS A 13 -29.72 -2.22 -6.47
N LYS A 14 -30.84 -2.66 -7.07
CA LYS A 14 -31.69 -1.83 -7.93
C LYS A 14 -30.88 -1.23 -9.09
N ASP A 15 -30.82 0.09 -9.18
CA ASP A 15 -30.13 0.88 -10.19
C ASP A 15 -28.68 1.23 -9.81
N ARG A 16 -28.18 0.72 -8.68
CA ARG A 16 -26.85 1.06 -8.14
C ARG A 16 -25.91 -0.12 -8.07
N GLN A 17 -24.66 0.12 -8.45
CA GLN A 17 -23.60 -0.89 -8.47
C GLN A 17 -22.32 -0.35 -7.83
N LEU A 18 -21.73 -1.13 -6.93
CA LEU A 18 -20.39 -0.87 -6.39
C LEU A 18 -19.37 -1.69 -7.18
N VAL A 19 -18.43 -1.01 -7.83
CA VAL A 19 -17.40 -1.62 -8.67
C VAL A 19 -16.03 -1.40 -8.04
N TYR A 20 -15.19 -2.43 -8.08
CA TYR A 20 -13.82 -2.42 -7.62
C TYR A 20 -12.85 -2.57 -8.80
N LYS A 21 -11.79 -1.76 -8.78
CA LYS A 21 -10.68 -1.71 -9.74
C LYS A 21 -9.37 -2.08 -9.02
N PRO A 22 -8.94 -3.35 -9.08
CA PRO A 22 -7.73 -3.81 -8.41
C PRO A 22 -6.48 -2.99 -8.74
N GLU A 23 -6.31 -2.64 -10.01
CA GLU A 23 -5.14 -1.92 -10.55
C GLU A 23 -4.90 -0.54 -9.90
N LYS A 24 -5.97 0.07 -9.38
CA LYS A 24 -5.93 1.38 -8.69
C LYS A 24 -5.84 1.25 -7.17
N CYS A 25 -6.02 0.05 -6.63
CA CYS A 25 -6.03 -0.17 -5.20
C CYS A 25 -4.61 -0.13 -4.65
N ILE A 26 -4.40 0.67 -3.60
CA ILE A 26 -3.10 0.81 -2.93
C ILE A 26 -3.05 0.13 -1.56
N GLY A 27 -4.00 -0.77 -1.26
CA GLY A 27 -4.02 -1.53 -0.01
C GLY A 27 -4.18 -0.70 1.28
N CYS A 28 -4.71 0.52 1.19
CA CYS A 28 -4.71 1.45 2.34
C CYS A 28 -5.79 1.20 3.41
N GLY A 29 -6.84 0.44 3.10
CA GLY A 29 -7.92 0.13 4.05
C GLY A 29 -8.88 1.28 4.40
N THR A 30 -8.76 2.48 3.81
CA THR A 30 -9.64 3.63 4.12
C THR A 30 -11.12 3.32 3.87
N CYS A 31 -11.43 2.51 2.85
CA CYS A 31 -12.78 2.03 2.57
C CYS A 31 -13.34 1.10 3.66
N VAL A 32 -12.49 0.30 4.29
CA VAL A 32 -12.84 -0.59 5.40
C VAL A 32 -13.19 0.23 6.63
N GLN A 33 -12.36 1.22 6.99
CA GLN A 33 -12.63 2.16 8.09
C GLN A 33 -13.98 2.87 7.92
N ALA A 34 -14.30 3.28 6.70
CA ALA A 34 -15.50 4.06 6.43
C ALA A 34 -16.78 3.22 6.35
N CYS A 35 -16.68 1.93 6.04
CA CYS A 35 -17.82 1.04 5.77
C CYS A 35 -18.71 0.89 7.02
N PRO A 36 -19.96 1.38 7.00
CA PRO A 36 -20.85 1.30 8.17
C PRO A 36 -21.32 -0.13 8.47
N LYS A 37 -21.19 -1.05 7.52
CA LYS A 37 -21.59 -2.46 7.65
C LYS A 37 -20.43 -3.39 8.00
N GLY A 38 -19.18 -2.92 7.95
CA GLY A 38 -18.01 -3.76 8.25
C GLY A 38 -17.76 -4.93 7.27
N ILE A 39 -18.40 -4.91 6.09
CA ILE A 39 -18.36 -6.01 5.11
C ILE A 39 -17.13 -6.01 4.19
N LEU A 40 -16.34 -4.94 4.20
CA LEU A 40 -15.10 -4.85 3.43
C LEU A 40 -13.94 -5.30 4.31
N ALA A 41 -12.97 -5.99 3.73
CA ALA A 41 -11.74 -6.34 4.42
C ALA A 41 -10.53 -6.09 3.52
N VAL A 42 -9.47 -5.55 4.12
CA VAL A 42 -8.15 -5.43 3.51
C VAL A 42 -7.24 -6.50 4.11
N GLY A 43 -6.42 -7.14 3.29
CA GLY A 43 -5.67 -8.33 3.69
C GLY A 43 -4.40 -8.53 2.88
N ALA A 44 -3.41 -9.22 3.47
CA ALA A 44 -2.19 -9.71 2.81
C ALA A 44 -1.45 -8.67 1.95
N VAL A 45 -1.52 -7.38 2.31
CA VAL A 45 -0.97 -6.28 1.49
C VAL A 45 0.52 -6.47 1.23
N GLY A 46 1.27 -6.92 2.24
CA GLY A 46 2.69 -7.24 2.10
C GLY A 46 2.94 -8.33 1.06
N ALA A 47 2.33 -9.52 1.23
CA ALA A 47 2.49 -10.63 0.31
C ALA A 47 2.05 -10.31 -1.12
N ILE A 48 0.91 -9.65 -1.30
CA ILE A 48 0.37 -9.30 -2.62
C ILE A 48 1.30 -8.30 -3.33
N ALA A 49 1.69 -7.22 -2.66
CA ALA A 49 2.57 -6.20 -3.25
C ALA A 49 3.95 -6.76 -3.65
N ARG A 50 4.38 -7.82 -2.97
CA ARG A 50 5.64 -8.53 -3.22
C ARG A 50 5.55 -9.65 -4.26
N GLY A 51 4.34 -9.96 -4.73
CA GLY A 51 4.11 -11.05 -5.67
C GLY A 51 4.18 -12.46 -5.06
N PHE A 52 4.03 -12.59 -3.74
CA PHE A 52 3.94 -13.89 -3.05
C PHE A 52 2.52 -14.45 -2.97
N LEU A 53 1.52 -13.65 -3.34
CA LEU A 53 0.13 -14.06 -3.38
C LEU A 53 -0.57 -13.37 -4.56
N ASP A 54 -1.16 -14.17 -5.44
CA ASP A 54 -2.03 -13.67 -6.50
C ASP A 54 -3.45 -13.47 -5.94
N ALA A 55 -3.71 -12.28 -5.40
CA ALA A 55 -4.98 -11.89 -4.83
C ALA A 55 -5.17 -10.37 -4.88
N ASP A 56 -6.41 -9.92 -4.73
CA ASP A 56 -6.72 -8.51 -4.61
C ASP A 56 -6.51 -8.02 -3.17
N PHE A 57 -6.03 -6.78 -2.98
CA PHE A 57 -5.87 -6.20 -1.64
C PHE A 57 -7.17 -6.07 -0.84
N LEU A 58 -8.30 -5.94 -1.54
CA LEU A 58 -9.61 -5.64 -0.97
C LEU A 58 -10.61 -6.72 -1.37
N GLU A 59 -11.33 -7.24 -0.39
CA GLU A 59 -12.38 -8.24 -0.60
C GLU A 59 -13.66 -7.85 0.15
N MET A 60 -14.79 -8.42 -0.28
CA MET A 60 -16.09 -8.26 0.35
C MET A 60 -16.50 -9.60 0.98
N LYS A 61 -16.80 -9.60 2.29
CA LYS A 61 -17.17 -10.81 3.04
C LYS A 61 -18.53 -11.35 2.61
N GLU A 62 -19.53 -10.48 2.53
CA GLU A 62 -20.91 -10.84 2.21
C GLU A 62 -21.53 -9.74 1.33
N SER A 63 -21.69 -10.03 0.03
CA SER A 63 -22.17 -9.06 -0.96
C SER A 63 -23.62 -8.63 -0.74
N GLU A 64 -24.45 -9.54 -0.22
CA GLU A 64 -25.88 -9.31 0.04
C GLU A 64 -26.13 -8.32 1.17
N ASP A 65 -25.22 -8.23 2.14
CA ASP A 65 -25.29 -7.31 3.27
C ASP A 65 -24.91 -5.87 2.89
N CYS A 66 -24.22 -5.71 1.75
CA CYS A 66 -23.91 -4.41 1.20
C CYS A 66 -25.19 -3.67 0.83
N ILE A 67 -25.40 -2.49 1.40
CA ILE A 67 -26.54 -1.62 1.06
C ILE A 67 -26.21 -0.65 -0.10
N VAL A 68 -25.06 -0.83 -0.76
CA VAL A 68 -24.60 -0.01 -1.91
C VAL A 68 -24.69 1.50 -1.63
N CYS A 69 -24.27 1.92 -0.43
CA CYS A 69 -24.34 3.32 0.01
C CYS A 69 -23.27 4.24 -0.60
N GLY A 70 -22.20 3.67 -1.18
CA GLY A 70 -21.12 4.43 -1.83
C GLY A 70 -20.11 5.11 -0.90
N ILE A 71 -20.23 5.00 0.43
CA ILE A 71 -19.30 5.67 1.37
C ILE A 71 -17.85 5.22 1.12
N CYS A 72 -17.62 3.94 0.86
CA CYS A 72 -16.31 3.40 0.55
C CYS A 72 -15.70 3.99 -0.74
N ALA A 73 -16.51 4.26 -1.76
CA ALA A 73 -16.10 4.94 -2.98
C ALA A 73 -15.81 6.43 -2.72
N ARG A 74 -16.65 7.10 -1.92
CA ARG A 74 -16.47 8.52 -1.57
C ARG A 74 -15.17 8.82 -0.82
N VAL A 75 -14.64 7.86 -0.06
CA VAL A 75 -13.38 8.03 0.69
C VAL A 75 -12.15 7.47 -0.05
N CYS A 76 -12.34 6.85 -1.21
CA CYS A 76 -11.23 6.23 -1.93
C CYS A 76 -10.34 7.32 -2.56
N PRO A 77 -9.05 7.40 -2.19
CA PRO A 77 -8.17 8.45 -2.72
C PRO A 77 -7.70 8.18 -4.15
N THR A 78 -7.85 6.97 -4.68
CA THR A 78 -7.34 6.59 -6.01
C THR A 78 -8.44 6.28 -7.02
N GLY A 79 -9.71 6.35 -6.61
CA GLY A 79 -10.82 5.90 -7.46
C GLY A 79 -10.85 4.39 -7.71
N ALA A 80 -10.23 3.58 -6.84
CA ALA A 80 -10.28 2.12 -6.92
C ALA A 80 -11.67 1.53 -6.62
N LEU A 81 -12.52 2.29 -5.93
CA LEU A 81 -13.93 1.94 -5.71
C LEU A 81 -14.82 2.99 -6.38
N GLU A 82 -15.73 2.53 -7.22
CA GLU A 82 -16.67 3.36 -7.94
C GLU A 82 -18.10 3.00 -7.56
N LEU A 83 -18.90 4.01 -7.24
CA LEU A 83 -20.35 3.84 -7.20
C LEU A 83 -20.90 4.23 -8.58
N ARG A 84 -21.69 3.35 -9.18
CA ARG A 84 -22.43 3.62 -10.40
C ARG A 84 -23.92 3.71 -10.10
N GLN A 85 -24.60 4.63 -10.77
CA GLN A 85 -26.06 4.74 -10.76
C GLN A 85 -26.56 4.81 -12.19
N GLU A 86 -27.50 3.94 -12.56
CA GLU A 86 -28.01 3.79 -13.94
C GLU A 86 -26.86 3.64 -14.96
N GLY A 87 -25.83 2.88 -14.59
CA GLY A 87 -24.63 2.65 -15.40
C GLY A 87 -23.60 3.80 -15.45
N LYS A 88 -23.93 4.99 -14.91
CA LYS A 88 -23.02 6.14 -14.87
C LYS A 88 -22.18 6.14 -13.61
N VAL A 89 -20.88 6.41 -13.75
CA VAL A 89 -19.98 6.58 -12.61
C VAL A 89 -20.31 7.86 -11.86
N LEU A 90 -20.47 7.76 -10.54
CA LEU A 90 -20.61 8.90 -9.64
C LEU A 90 -19.22 9.27 -9.11
N ASN A 91 -18.73 10.43 -9.54
CA ASN A 91 -17.42 10.96 -9.14
C ASN A 91 -17.44 12.51 -9.10
N ASP A 92 -18.53 13.08 -8.59
CA ASP A 92 -18.65 14.53 -8.39
C ASP A 92 -17.83 15.01 -7.17
N ASN A 93 -17.99 16.28 -6.79
CA ASN A 93 -17.28 16.89 -5.66
C ASN A 93 -17.64 16.31 -4.28
N SER A 94 -18.55 15.34 -4.19
CA SER A 94 -18.83 14.59 -2.96
C SER A 94 -17.94 13.35 -2.77
N TYR A 95 -17.11 13.03 -3.78
CA TYR A 95 -16.13 11.93 -3.80
C TYR A 95 -14.72 12.49 -3.70
N LEU A 96 -13.88 11.89 -2.84
CA LEU A 96 -12.53 12.39 -2.59
C LEU A 96 -11.69 12.45 -3.86
N PHE A 97 -11.72 11.39 -4.66
CA PHE A 97 -11.02 11.33 -5.94
C PHE A 97 -11.51 12.39 -6.94
N GLY A 98 -12.82 12.65 -7.00
CA GLY A 98 -13.40 13.67 -7.89
C GLY A 98 -13.22 15.11 -7.40
N ALA A 99 -13.08 15.31 -6.09
CA ALA A 99 -12.89 16.64 -5.49
C ALA A 99 -11.44 17.13 -5.51
N MET A 100 -10.47 16.22 -5.59
CA MET A 100 -9.06 16.59 -5.72
C MET A 100 -8.80 17.30 -7.04
N LYS A 101 -8.11 18.43 -6.97
CA LYS A 101 -7.56 19.08 -8.16
C LYS A 101 -6.52 18.15 -8.80
N PRO A 102 -6.63 17.87 -10.11
CA PRO A 102 -5.65 17.04 -10.79
C PRO A 102 -4.27 17.70 -10.69
N THR A 103 -3.24 16.87 -10.56
CA THR A 103 -1.86 17.37 -10.63
C THR A 103 -1.64 17.98 -12.01
N SER A 104 -1.21 19.24 -12.05
CA SER A 104 -1.13 20.02 -13.27
C SER A 104 0.24 20.65 -13.47
N VAL A 105 0.55 20.93 -14.74
CA VAL A 105 1.80 21.56 -15.17
C VAL A 105 1.44 22.89 -15.84
N ASN A 106 2.07 23.98 -15.42
CA ASN A 106 1.87 25.31 -16.02
C ASN A 106 2.93 25.61 -17.10
N ASP A 107 2.78 26.77 -17.75
CA ASP A 107 3.60 27.20 -18.89
C ASP A 107 5.07 27.51 -18.52
N ASN A 108 5.43 27.52 -17.24
CA ASN A 108 6.83 27.68 -16.82
C ASN A 108 7.65 26.40 -17.03
N CYS A 109 7.02 25.28 -17.39
CA CYS A 109 7.71 24.02 -17.60
C CYS A 109 8.77 24.10 -18.70
N VAL A 110 9.95 23.56 -18.43
CA VAL A 110 11.08 23.49 -19.37
C VAL A 110 11.34 22.08 -19.91
N HIS A 111 10.40 21.15 -19.70
CA HIS A 111 10.44 19.76 -20.21
C HIS A 111 11.75 19.00 -19.90
N CYS A 112 12.33 19.22 -18.71
CA CYS A 112 13.61 18.63 -18.30
C CYS A 112 13.56 17.12 -17.94
N GLY A 113 12.38 16.52 -17.80
CA GLY A 113 12.22 15.09 -17.52
C GLY A 113 12.37 14.66 -16.06
N LEU A 114 12.82 15.52 -15.15
CA LEU A 114 13.02 15.14 -13.74
C LEU A 114 11.76 14.60 -13.04
N CYS A 115 10.59 15.12 -13.42
CA CYS A 115 9.31 14.66 -12.87
C CYS A 115 8.94 13.25 -13.33
N GLU A 116 9.29 12.87 -14.56
CA GLU A 116 9.11 11.51 -15.12
C GLU A 116 10.02 10.52 -14.39
N ASP A 117 11.30 10.84 -14.26
CA ASP A 117 12.30 9.98 -13.61
C ASP A 117 11.97 9.69 -12.13
N ILE A 118 11.43 10.68 -11.41
CA ILE A 118 11.16 10.55 -9.97
C ILE A 118 9.78 9.95 -9.65
N CYS A 119 8.88 9.84 -10.62
CA CYS A 119 7.50 9.44 -10.36
C CYS A 119 7.43 7.97 -9.91
N PRO A 120 7.05 7.67 -8.65
CA PRO A 120 7.05 6.28 -8.16
C PRO A 120 5.99 5.40 -8.83
N ARG A 121 5.02 6.03 -9.51
CA ARG A 121 3.92 5.35 -10.19
C ARG A 121 4.09 5.32 -11.71
N GLY A 122 5.11 5.99 -12.26
CA GLY A 122 5.33 6.08 -13.71
C GLY A 122 4.18 6.76 -14.48
N CYS A 123 3.50 7.73 -13.86
CA CYS A 123 2.31 8.39 -14.45
C CYS A 123 2.64 9.63 -15.29
N ILE A 124 3.91 9.94 -15.53
CA ILE A 124 4.32 11.19 -16.18
C ILE A 124 5.09 10.84 -17.44
N GLU A 125 4.70 11.45 -18.56
CA GLU A 125 5.39 11.33 -19.84
C GLU A 125 5.93 12.70 -20.26
N VAL A 126 7.23 12.78 -20.59
CA VAL A 126 7.86 14.01 -21.05
C VAL A 126 8.43 13.82 -22.46
N THR A 127 7.81 14.48 -23.44
CA THR A 127 8.39 14.62 -24.79
C THR A 127 9.16 15.93 -24.88
N ARG A 128 10.33 15.90 -25.51
CA ARG A 128 11.22 17.07 -25.61
C ARG A 128 12.09 17.00 -26.87
N ASP A 129 12.24 18.14 -27.51
CA ASP A 129 13.11 18.38 -28.66
C ASP A 129 13.85 19.71 -28.49
N ILE A 130 14.91 19.92 -29.25
CA ILE A 130 15.65 21.19 -29.27
C ILE A 130 14.90 22.16 -30.19
N SER A 131 14.72 23.40 -29.73
CA SER A 131 14.07 24.45 -30.51
C SER A 131 14.79 24.74 -31.82
N GLU A 132 14.03 24.85 -32.92
CA GLU A 132 14.57 25.16 -34.25
C GLU A 132 14.90 26.65 -34.44
N ASP A 133 14.45 27.50 -33.52
CA ASP A 133 14.65 28.96 -33.54
C ASP A 133 16.06 29.41 -33.13
N GLY A 134 16.97 28.48 -32.89
CA GLY A 134 18.34 28.74 -32.45
C GLY A 134 18.48 29.15 -30.98
N SER A 135 17.40 29.18 -30.19
CA SER A 135 17.45 29.54 -28.76
C SER A 135 17.98 28.43 -27.84
N LEU A 136 18.27 27.24 -28.38
CA LEU A 136 18.73 26.05 -27.64
C LEU A 136 17.80 25.66 -26.47
N LYS A 137 16.52 26.02 -26.55
CA LYS A 137 15.53 25.67 -25.54
C LYS A 137 14.97 24.29 -25.82
N LEU A 138 14.57 23.59 -24.76
CA LEU A 138 13.75 22.39 -24.90
C LEU A 138 12.30 22.82 -25.15
N VAL A 139 11.70 22.29 -26.21
CA VAL A 139 10.27 22.42 -26.50
C VAL A 139 9.63 21.04 -26.43
N GLY A 140 8.42 20.94 -25.91
CA GLY A 140 7.88 19.63 -25.59
C GLY A 140 6.48 19.63 -24.99
N LYS A 141 6.09 18.46 -24.50
CA LYS A 141 4.87 18.29 -23.70
C LYS A 141 5.20 17.49 -22.46
N THR A 142 4.60 17.88 -21.35
CA THR A 142 4.64 17.11 -20.10
C THR A 142 3.21 16.74 -19.77
N LEU A 143 2.91 15.45 -19.84
CA LEU A 143 1.58 14.90 -19.61
C LEU A 143 1.60 14.10 -18.31
N ILE A 144 0.56 14.26 -17.50
CA ILE A 144 0.38 13.53 -16.25
C ILE A 144 -0.91 12.73 -16.35
N ASP A 145 -0.80 11.41 -16.24
CA ASP A 145 -1.95 10.52 -16.15
C ASP A 145 -2.60 10.65 -14.76
N THR A 146 -3.71 11.38 -14.72
CA THR A 146 -4.50 11.61 -13.50
C THR A 146 -5.18 10.35 -12.97
N GLU A 147 -5.39 9.33 -13.78
CA GLU A 147 -5.99 8.06 -13.35
C GLU A 147 -4.98 7.15 -12.64
N CYS A 148 -3.69 7.35 -12.91
CA CYS A 148 -2.56 6.69 -12.28
C CYS A 148 -2.01 7.46 -11.07
N CYS A 149 -2.08 8.80 -11.10
CA CYS A 149 -1.47 9.66 -10.10
C CYS A 149 -2.10 9.49 -8.71
N ILE A 150 -1.24 9.40 -7.69
CA ILE A 150 -1.67 9.28 -6.28
C ILE A 150 -1.42 10.57 -5.48
N HIS A 151 -1.06 11.66 -6.15
CA HIS A 151 -0.84 12.98 -5.54
C HIS A 151 0.27 13.01 -4.48
N CYS A 152 1.36 12.24 -4.68
CA CYS A 152 2.44 12.17 -3.70
C CYS A 152 3.29 13.45 -3.59
N GLY A 153 3.44 14.22 -4.66
CA GLY A 153 4.18 15.48 -4.65
C GLY A 153 5.65 15.41 -5.11
N TRP A 154 6.19 14.24 -5.45
CA TRP A 154 7.58 14.11 -5.91
C TRP A 154 7.92 14.98 -7.12
N CYS A 155 7.02 15.04 -8.09
CA CYS A 155 7.18 15.86 -9.30
C CYS A 155 7.26 17.36 -8.99
N ALA A 156 6.43 17.84 -8.05
CA ALA A 156 6.49 19.23 -7.58
C ALA A 156 7.81 19.49 -6.82
N ALA A 157 8.20 18.57 -5.93
CA ALA A 157 9.40 18.73 -5.11
C ALA A 157 10.72 18.72 -5.92
N VAL A 158 10.76 18.05 -7.07
CA VAL A 158 11.96 18.00 -7.93
C VAL A 158 11.96 19.09 -9.01
N CYS A 159 10.84 19.79 -9.20
CA CYS A 159 10.70 20.76 -10.28
C CYS A 159 11.59 21.99 -10.02
N PRO A 160 12.59 22.29 -10.87
CA PRO A 160 13.51 23.41 -10.62
C PRO A 160 12.89 24.79 -10.89
N VAL A 161 11.69 24.83 -11.48
CA VAL A 161 10.98 26.04 -11.92
C VAL A 161 9.56 26.12 -11.35
N ASP A 162 9.25 25.29 -10.35
CA ASP A 162 7.95 25.27 -9.65
C ASP A 162 6.73 25.24 -10.60
N ALA A 163 6.86 24.51 -11.71
CA ALA A 163 5.82 24.44 -12.74
C ALA A 163 4.69 23.46 -12.41
N ILE A 164 4.83 22.64 -11.36
CA ILE A 164 3.91 21.54 -11.05
C ILE A 164 3.15 21.82 -9.74
N SER A 165 1.82 21.75 -9.78
CA SER A 165 0.94 21.89 -8.62
C SER A 165 0.32 20.55 -8.24
N VAL A 166 0.35 20.21 -6.95
CA VAL A 166 -0.20 18.95 -6.41
C VAL A 166 -1.08 19.25 -5.20
N GLU A 167 -2.30 18.71 -5.20
CA GLU A 167 -3.19 18.71 -4.03
C GLU A 167 -3.28 17.29 -3.47
N LYS A 168 -2.91 17.10 -2.19
CA LYS A 168 -2.94 15.79 -1.53
C LYS A 168 -4.34 15.44 -1.03
N PRO A 169 -4.66 14.14 -0.83
CA PRO A 169 -5.96 13.74 -0.27
C PRO A 169 -6.10 14.02 1.23
N PHE A 170 -5.02 13.83 1.99
CA PHE A 170 -5.03 13.87 3.45
C PHE A 170 -3.80 14.57 4.01
N GLU A 171 -3.97 15.20 5.16
CA GLU A 171 -2.89 15.40 6.14
C GLU A 171 -2.93 14.30 7.19
N GLY A 172 -1.82 14.10 7.89
CA GLY A 172 -1.77 13.07 8.90
C GLY A 172 -0.51 13.06 9.74
N ARG A 173 -0.47 12.03 10.60
CA ARG A 173 0.66 11.66 11.42
C ARG A 173 1.11 10.26 11.04
N TRP A 174 2.42 10.08 10.95
CA TRP A 174 3.06 8.79 10.79
C TRP A 174 4.04 8.62 11.93
N THR A 175 3.99 7.48 12.62
CA THR A 175 4.98 7.12 13.64
C THR A 175 5.37 5.67 13.50
N ARG A 176 6.59 5.34 13.94
CA ARG A 176 7.09 3.98 13.96
C ARG A 176 7.84 3.68 15.26
N ASP A 177 7.47 2.61 15.93
CA ASP A 177 8.16 2.14 17.13
C ASP A 177 9.47 1.42 16.73
N GLU A 178 10.62 2.00 17.10
CA GLU A 178 11.95 1.39 16.86
C GLU A 178 12.12 0.03 17.56
N ASN A 179 11.45 -0.18 18.70
CA ASN A 179 11.62 -1.39 19.51
C ASN A 179 10.83 -2.56 18.93
N VAL A 180 9.74 -2.28 18.22
CA VAL A 180 8.87 -3.28 17.60
C VAL A 180 9.29 -3.56 16.15
N CYS A 181 9.74 -2.54 15.41
CA CYS A 181 10.17 -2.70 14.03
C CYS A 181 11.32 -3.72 13.89
N GLN A 182 11.14 -4.73 13.05
CA GLN A 182 12.16 -5.75 12.76
C GLN A 182 12.86 -5.54 11.40
N THR A 183 12.60 -4.42 10.73
CA THR A 183 13.28 -4.05 9.47
C THR A 183 13.10 -5.10 8.35
N CYS A 184 11.91 -5.69 8.23
CA CYS A 184 11.58 -6.64 7.14
C CYS A 184 11.26 -5.95 5.79
N HIS A 185 11.35 -4.62 5.73
CA HIS A 185 11.14 -3.78 4.54
C HIS A 185 9.74 -3.81 3.91
N THR A 186 8.74 -4.47 4.52
CA THR A 186 7.37 -4.54 3.94
C THR A 186 6.78 -3.17 3.70
N CYS A 187 6.93 -2.28 4.68
CA CYS A 187 6.44 -0.91 4.58
C CYS A 187 7.09 -0.07 3.47
N VAL A 188 8.33 -0.40 3.08
CA VAL A 188 9.07 0.29 2.00
C VAL A 188 8.49 -0.14 0.66
N GLU A 189 8.34 -1.44 0.45
CA GLU A 189 7.89 -2.02 -0.83
C GLU A 189 6.41 -1.77 -1.10
N VAL A 190 5.56 -1.75 -0.07
CA VAL A 190 4.11 -1.46 -0.23
C VAL A 190 3.81 0.04 -0.37
N CYS A 191 4.77 0.93 -0.12
CA CYS A 191 4.51 2.37 -0.10
C CYS A 191 4.30 2.88 -1.53
N PRO A 192 3.08 3.25 -1.94
CA PRO A 192 2.83 3.63 -3.33
C PRO A 192 3.48 4.97 -3.69
N ALA A 193 3.88 5.75 -2.69
CA ALA A 193 4.47 7.07 -2.82
C ALA A 193 6.00 7.06 -2.65
N ASN A 194 6.66 5.92 -2.41
CA ASN A 194 8.08 5.87 -2.03
C ASN A 194 8.44 6.86 -0.89
N ALA A 195 7.49 7.12 0.02
CA ALA A 195 7.66 8.04 1.14
C ALA A 195 8.40 7.39 2.33
N ILE A 196 8.65 6.09 2.26
CA ILE A 196 9.29 5.29 3.31
C ILE A 196 10.50 4.61 2.70
N PHE A 197 11.67 4.73 3.34
CA PHE A 197 12.93 4.21 2.80
C PHE A 197 13.94 3.93 3.91
N ASN A 198 14.93 3.08 3.63
CA ASN A 198 16.08 2.89 4.51
C ASN A 198 17.16 3.93 4.19
N LYS A 199 17.60 4.69 5.20
CA LYS A 199 18.71 5.64 5.03
C LYS A 199 20.02 4.86 4.85
N LYS A 200 20.84 5.27 3.87
CA LYS A 200 22.22 4.77 3.75
C LYS A 200 23.03 5.18 4.98
N ALA A 201 23.70 4.23 5.62
CA ALA A 201 24.56 4.46 6.77
C ALA A 201 26.03 4.18 6.41
N LYS A 202 26.94 4.95 6.99
CA LYS A 202 28.38 4.61 6.95
C LYS A 202 28.69 3.51 7.97
N PRO A 203 29.79 2.75 7.82
CA PRO A 203 30.23 1.80 8.83
C PRO A 203 30.31 2.46 10.22
N GLY A 204 29.62 1.86 11.20
CA GLY A 204 29.53 2.36 12.58
C GLY A 204 28.52 3.48 12.83
N GLU A 205 27.88 4.03 11.79
CA GLU A 205 26.80 5.01 11.93
C GLU A 205 25.50 4.32 12.34
N ARG A 206 24.85 4.82 13.39
CA ARG A 206 23.50 4.41 13.76
C ARG A 206 22.50 5.31 13.05
N VAL A 207 21.64 4.71 12.23
CA VAL A 207 20.52 5.37 11.57
C VAL A 207 19.21 4.75 12.04
N GLU A 208 18.10 5.45 11.81
CA GLU A 208 16.77 4.89 11.97
C GLU A 208 16.61 3.64 11.10
N LYS A 209 15.91 2.62 11.62
CA LYS A 209 15.65 1.38 10.86
C LYS A 209 14.98 1.66 9.52
N ILE A 210 14.01 2.58 9.56
CA ILE A 210 13.19 3.04 8.45
C ILE A 210 12.97 4.55 8.64
N SER A 211 13.17 5.33 7.58
CA SER A 211 12.92 6.77 7.53
C SER A 211 11.66 7.08 6.72
N HIS A 212 11.04 8.21 7.05
CA HIS A 212 9.80 8.69 6.44
C HIS A 212 9.98 10.10 5.88
N ARG A 213 9.45 10.37 4.69
CA ARG A 213 9.39 11.69 4.06
C ARG A 213 7.95 12.23 4.10
N PRO A 214 7.62 13.12 5.06
CA PRO A 214 6.26 13.67 5.19
C PRO A 214 5.76 14.37 3.92
N ASP A 215 6.65 15.07 3.21
CA ASP A 215 6.31 15.81 2.00
C ASP A 215 5.91 14.91 0.82
N ALA A 216 6.28 13.63 0.85
CA ALA A 216 5.83 12.63 -0.15
C ALA A 216 4.66 11.78 0.34
N CYS A 217 4.42 11.73 1.65
CA CYS A 217 3.40 10.89 2.26
C CYS A 217 2.00 11.46 1.99
N ILE A 218 1.07 10.59 1.61
CA ILE A 218 -0.36 10.91 1.46
C ILE A 218 -1.21 10.39 2.62
N TYR A 219 -0.57 9.86 3.65
CA TYR A 219 -1.21 9.33 4.87
C TYR A 219 -2.31 8.29 4.60
N CYS A 220 -2.13 7.47 3.55
CA CYS A 220 -3.13 6.48 3.16
C CYS A 220 -3.30 5.37 4.21
N GLY A 221 -2.19 4.89 4.78
CA GLY A 221 -2.15 3.82 5.78
C GLY A 221 -1.65 2.45 5.29
N ALA A 222 -1.34 2.29 4.00
CA ALA A 222 -0.93 1.00 3.42
C ALA A 222 0.27 0.35 4.14
N CYS A 223 1.24 1.14 4.58
CA CYS A 223 2.40 0.66 5.32
C CYS A 223 2.07 0.11 6.71
N ALA A 224 1.06 0.68 7.38
CA ALA A 224 0.60 0.18 8.68
C ALA A 224 -0.24 -1.09 8.48
N VAL A 225 -1.14 -1.11 7.49
CA VAL A 225 -1.90 -2.32 7.12
C VAL A 225 -0.99 -3.49 6.73
N ALA A 226 0.17 -3.22 6.13
CA ALA A 226 1.10 -4.27 5.73
C ALA A 226 2.12 -4.66 6.81
N CYS A 227 2.13 -4.00 7.97
CA CYS A 227 3.16 -4.25 8.98
C CYS A 227 2.83 -5.53 9.76
N PRO A 228 3.64 -6.61 9.66
CA PRO A 228 3.31 -7.89 10.29
C PRO A 228 3.48 -7.89 11.82
N VAL A 229 3.97 -6.78 12.38
CA VAL A 229 4.32 -6.62 13.79
C VAL A 229 3.74 -5.33 14.38
N ASP A 230 2.83 -4.66 13.66
CA ASP A 230 2.15 -3.44 14.10
C ASP A 230 3.08 -2.32 14.59
N ALA A 231 4.28 -2.22 14.00
CA ALA A 231 5.27 -1.22 14.38
C ALA A 231 4.98 0.19 13.85
N ILE A 232 3.99 0.37 12.97
CA ILE A 232 3.69 1.64 12.28
C ILE A 232 2.26 2.08 12.59
N ASP A 233 2.09 3.32 13.02
CA ASP A 233 0.79 3.97 13.19
C ASP A 233 0.64 5.13 12.19
N VAL A 234 -0.50 5.15 11.49
CA VAL A 234 -0.87 6.22 10.55
C VAL A 234 -2.25 6.75 10.90
N ARG A 235 -2.32 8.06 11.18
CA ARG A 235 -3.56 8.78 11.48
C ARG A 235 -3.78 9.86 10.44
N LYS A 236 -4.99 9.93 9.89
CA LYS A 236 -5.41 11.06 9.06
C LYS A 236 -5.85 12.19 10.00
N THR A 237 -5.31 13.39 9.86
CA THR A 237 -5.63 14.55 10.71
C THR A 237 -6.58 15.51 9.99
N ALA A 238 -6.56 15.54 8.67
CA ALA A 238 -7.51 16.28 7.85
C ALA A 238 -7.74 15.60 6.49
N ILE A 239 -8.92 15.82 5.93
CA ILE A 239 -9.17 15.62 4.49
C ILE A 239 -8.89 16.98 3.83
N LEU A 240 -7.98 17.03 2.87
CA LEU A 240 -7.50 18.30 2.33
C LEU A 240 -8.43 18.93 1.29
N PRO A 241 -8.97 18.18 0.31
CA PRO A 241 -9.87 18.78 -0.69
C PRO A 241 -11.14 19.36 -0.06
N GLU A 242 -11.66 20.40 -0.70
CA GLU A 242 -12.98 20.95 -0.39
C GLU A 242 -14.05 20.07 -1.02
N MET A 243 -14.90 19.48 -0.18
CA MET A 243 -15.83 18.42 -0.60
C MET A 243 -17.24 18.65 -0.09
N GLU A 244 -18.22 18.26 -0.90
CA GLU A 244 -19.59 18.17 -0.43
C GLU A 244 -19.75 17.03 0.59
N LYS A 245 -20.47 17.30 1.68
CA LYS A 245 -20.74 16.32 2.75
C LYS A 245 -19.45 15.69 3.32
N LYS A 246 -18.41 16.51 3.51
CA LYS A 246 -17.09 16.17 4.11
C LYS A 246 -17.19 15.73 5.57
N GLY A 247 -17.98 16.45 6.39
CA GLY A 247 -18.07 16.24 7.84
C GLY A 247 -18.39 14.79 8.29
N PRO A 248 -19.35 14.07 7.69
CA PRO A 248 -19.57 12.65 7.99
C PRO A 248 -18.39 11.73 7.67
N LEU A 249 -17.57 12.06 6.67
CA LEU A 249 -16.37 11.30 6.31
C LEU A 249 -15.27 11.56 7.34
N GLU A 250 -15.09 12.82 7.74
CA GLU A 250 -14.12 13.22 8.76
C GLU A 250 -14.36 12.49 10.09
N LYS A 251 -15.62 12.42 10.54
CA LYS A 251 -15.99 11.67 11.75
C LYS A 251 -15.62 10.18 11.71
N LYS A 252 -15.50 9.60 10.51
CA LYS A 252 -15.16 8.18 10.31
C LYS A 252 -13.67 7.93 10.13
N LEU A 253 -12.90 8.94 9.71
CA LEU A 253 -11.53 8.75 9.25
C LEU A 253 -10.48 9.47 10.10
N LEU A 254 -10.82 10.62 10.68
CA LEU A 254 -9.83 11.45 11.37
C LEU A 254 -9.47 10.87 12.73
N GLU A 255 -8.17 10.79 13.02
CA GLU A 255 -7.60 10.20 14.25
C GLU A 255 -7.94 8.71 14.46
N VAL A 256 -8.57 8.05 13.49
CA VAL A 256 -8.92 6.61 13.53
C VAL A 256 -7.70 5.79 13.05
N PRO A 257 -7.31 4.72 13.75
CA PRO A 257 -6.22 3.85 13.30
C PRO A 257 -6.61 3.14 12.00
N VAL A 258 -5.61 2.70 11.24
CA VAL A 258 -5.85 1.80 10.11
C VAL A 258 -6.66 0.57 10.55
N PRO A 259 -7.47 -0.03 9.66
CA PRO A 259 -8.32 -1.15 10.03
C PRO A 259 -7.47 -2.38 10.38
N GLU A 260 -8.00 -3.24 11.23
CA GLU A 260 -7.44 -4.58 11.44
C GLU A 260 -7.45 -5.37 10.13
N VAL A 261 -6.36 -6.09 9.90
CA VAL A 261 -6.14 -6.87 8.68
C VAL A 261 -6.84 -8.21 8.84
N LEU A 262 -7.63 -8.61 7.84
CA LEU A 262 -8.13 -9.98 7.85
C LEU A 262 -7.02 -10.91 7.37
N LEU A 263 -6.65 -11.87 8.21
CA LEU A 263 -5.69 -12.92 7.88
C LEU A 263 -6.34 -13.92 6.91
N ARG A 264 -6.23 -13.62 5.61
CA ARG A 264 -6.73 -14.46 4.51
C ARG A 264 -5.62 -15.30 3.87
N THR A 265 -4.58 -15.59 4.63
CA THR A 265 -3.46 -16.42 4.16
C THR A 265 -3.08 -17.44 5.20
N CYS A 266 -2.58 -18.58 4.75
CA CYS A 266 -1.85 -19.53 5.60
C CYS A 266 -0.50 -19.85 4.96
N LEU A 267 0.45 -20.23 5.81
CA LEU A 267 1.73 -20.75 5.35
C LEU A 267 1.60 -22.25 5.08
N GLU A 268 1.96 -22.66 3.87
CA GLU A 268 2.12 -24.08 3.54
C GLU A 268 3.59 -24.42 3.42
N THR A 269 3.93 -25.69 3.69
CA THR A 269 5.30 -26.18 3.70
C THR A 269 5.43 -27.51 2.98
N ASP A 270 6.54 -27.72 2.28
CA ASP A 270 6.92 -29.01 1.70
C ASP A 270 8.10 -29.60 2.48
N GLU A 271 7.82 -30.62 3.30
CA GLU A 271 8.85 -31.33 4.06
C GLU A 271 9.83 -32.10 3.17
N THR A 272 9.43 -32.54 1.98
CA THR A 272 10.32 -33.28 1.07
C THR A 272 11.36 -32.33 0.48
N ALA A 273 10.92 -31.15 0.04
CA ALA A 273 11.82 -30.13 -0.50
C ALA A 273 12.67 -29.43 0.58
N CYS A 274 12.16 -29.31 1.81
CA CYS A 274 12.82 -28.53 2.86
C CYS A 274 14.23 -29.05 3.22
N LEU A 275 15.21 -28.15 3.22
CA LEU A 275 16.60 -28.45 3.60
C LEU A 275 16.87 -28.30 5.11
N GLY A 276 15.92 -27.78 5.89
CA GLY A 276 16.09 -27.59 7.34
C GLY A 276 17.05 -26.45 7.74
N CYS A 277 17.37 -25.52 6.83
CA CYS A 277 18.37 -24.47 7.08
C CYS A 277 17.94 -23.40 8.11
N GLY A 278 16.65 -23.25 8.39
CA GLY A 278 16.13 -22.30 9.38
C GLY A 278 16.09 -20.83 8.93
N ASN A 279 16.45 -20.50 7.69
CA ASN A 279 16.42 -19.11 7.21
C ASN A 279 15.03 -18.46 7.33
N CYS A 280 13.96 -19.20 7.02
CA CYS A 280 12.59 -18.74 7.15
C CYS A 280 12.20 -18.42 8.61
N VAL A 281 12.79 -19.12 9.58
CA VAL A 281 12.56 -18.91 11.01
C VAL A 281 13.25 -17.62 11.48
N ILE A 282 14.50 -17.39 11.04
CA ILE A 282 15.31 -16.24 11.44
C ILE A 282 14.81 -14.94 10.79
N VAL A 283 14.47 -14.99 9.49
CA VAL A 283 14.05 -13.79 8.74
C VAL A 283 12.64 -13.32 9.14
N CYS A 284 11.84 -14.20 9.75
CA CYS A 284 10.46 -13.93 10.08
C CYS A 284 10.36 -12.79 11.12
N PRO A 285 9.73 -11.64 10.79
CA PRO A 285 9.65 -10.51 11.71
C PRO A 285 8.82 -10.82 12.96
N VAL A 286 7.81 -11.69 12.85
CA VAL A 286 6.98 -12.10 13.99
C VAL A 286 7.80 -12.90 15.00
N ASN A 287 8.58 -13.88 14.52
CA ASN A 287 9.54 -14.62 15.33
C ASN A 287 10.60 -13.70 15.95
N ALA A 288 11.16 -12.80 15.15
CA ALA A 288 12.20 -11.87 15.60
C ALA A 288 11.71 -10.88 16.66
N LEU A 289 10.46 -10.41 16.55
CA LEU A 289 9.83 -9.58 17.58
C LEU A 289 9.65 -10.35 18.89
N ASN A 290 9.20 -11.61 18.79
CA ASN A 290 8.94 -12.43 19.97
C ASN A 290 10.24 -12.78 20.72
N ASN A 291 11.34 -13.05 20.00
CA ASN A 291 12.61 -13.38 20.62
C ASN A 291 13.83 -12.86 19.83
N ARG A 292 14.64 -12.01 20.48
CA ARG A 292 15.85 -11.40 19.90
C ARG A 292 16.98 -12.40 19.66
N GLU A 293 17.09 -13.47 20.46
CA GLU A 293 18.10 -14.51 20.26
C GLU A 293 17.82 -15.32 18.99
N LEU A 294 16.54 -15.56 18.69
CA LEU A 294 16.12 -16.21 17.45
C LEU A 294 16.49 -15.35 16.23
N ALA A 295 16.25 -14.04 16.30
CA ALA A 295 16.65 -13.08 15.27
C ALA A 295 18.17 -13.04 15.05
N ALA A 296 18.97 -13.33 16.09
CA ALA A 296 20.42 -13.42 16.02
C ALA A 296 20.94 -14.79 15.52
N GLY A 297 20.04 -15.73 15.19
CA GLY A 297 20.39 -17.03 14.64
C GLY A 297 20.57 -18.15 15.67
N HIS A 298 20.18 -17.94 16.93
CA HIS A 298 20.25 -18.96 17.99
C HIS A 298 19.08 -19.97 17.94
N LEU A 299 18.84 -20.56 16.77
CA LEU A 299 17.73 -21.49 16.48
C LEU A 299 17.62 -22.67 17.46
N ASN A 300 18.76 -23.25 17.84
CA ASN A 300 18.84 -24.48 18.61
C ASN A 300 18.82 -24.26 20.13
N ASN A 301 18.85 -23.01 20.59
CA ASN A 301 18.98 -22.67 22.01
C ASN A 301 17.62 -22.37 22.67
N MET A 302 16.53 -22.71 21.99
CA MET A 302 15.18 -22.33 22.40
C MET A 302 14.25 -23.53 22.33
N ASP A 303 13.44 -23.72 23.35
CA ASP A 303 12.42 -24.78 23.37
C ASP A 303 11.13 -24.34 22.67
N GLU A 304 10.81 -23.04 22.68
CA GLU A 304 9.55 -22.50 22.14
C GLU A 304 9.79 -21.45 21.06
N LYS A 305 9.02 -21.51 19.96
CA LYS A 305 9.02 -20.54 18.87
C LYS A 305 7.60 -20.06 18.60
N ALA A 306 7.44 -18.80 18.21
CA ALA A 306 6.13 -18.17 18.08
C ALA A 306 5.36 -18.63 16.83
N LEU A 307 5.96 -18.51 15.64
CA LEU A 307 5.29 -18.77 14.36
C LEU A 307 5.93 -19.94 13.59
N LEU A 308 7.24 -19.92 13.39
CA LEU A 308 7.97 -20.93 12.63
C LEU A 308 9.06 -21.59 13.47
N GLU A 309 9.26 -22.89 13.28
CA GLU A 309 10.37 -23.64 13.88
C GLU A 309 11.00 -24.66 12.93
N VAL A 310 12.22 -25.09 13.24
CA VAL A 310 12.82 -26.28 12.62
C VAL A 310 12.67 -27.46 13.57
N LYS A 311 11.87 -28.45 13.18
CA LYS A 311 11.63 -29.69 13.94
C LYS A 311 12.05 -30.88 13.10
N ASN A 312 12.86 -31.78 13.66
CA ASN A 312 13.40 -32.96 12.97
C ASN A 312 14.08 -32.62 11.62
N GLY A 313 14.76 -31.46 11.56
CA GLY A 313 15.43 -30.99 10.34
C GLY A 313 14.47 -30.46 9.25
N LYS A 314 13.20 -30.20 9.58
CA LYS A 314 12.19 -29.69 8.65
C LYS A 314 11.48 -28.49 9.24
N ILE A 315 11.02 -27.59 8.38
CA ILE A 315 10.23 -26.42 8.80
C ILE A 315 8.85 -26.87 9.26
N SER A 316 8.35 -26.29 10.35
CA SER A 316 6.99 -26.48 10.84
C SER A 316 6.38 -25.13 11.21
N VAL A 317 5.08 -24.98 10.95
CA VAL A 317 4.31 -23.80 11.33
C VAL A 317 3.65 -24.06 12.68
N VAL A 318 4.10 -23.34 13.71
CA VAL A 318 3.67 -23.51 15.11
C VAL A 318 2.32 -22.87 15.35
N ASN A 319 2.11 -21.64 14.85
CA ASN A 319 0.88 -20.89 15.07
C ASN A 319 0.54 -20.01 13.87
N GLN A 320 -0.36 -20.48 13.01
CA GLN A 320 -0.76 -19.77 11.79
C GLN A 320 -1.39 -18.40 12.04
N ASP A 321 -2.07 -18.20 13.16
CA ASP A 321 -2.83 -16.97 13.43
C ASP A 321 -1.91 -15.78 13.78
N LEU A 322 -0.61 -16.03 14.01
CA LEU A 322 0.39 -14.98 14.18
C LEU A 322 1.03 -14.53 12.86
N CYS A 323 0.73 -15.18 11.73
CA CYS A 323 1.34 -14.84 10.46
C CYS A 323 0.81 -13.49 9.92
N GLY A 324 1.66 -12.46 9.89
CA GLY A 324 1.31 -11.16 9.32
C GLY A 324 1.33 -11.09 7.78
N ALA A 325 1.44 -12.22 7.09
CA ALA A 325 1.36 -12.33 5.63
C ALA A 325 2.32 -11.38 4.86
N ASP A 326 3.56 -11.25 5.32
CA ASP A 326 4.56 -10.39 4.68
C ASP A 326 5.41 -11.10 3.62
N GLY A 327 5.48 -12.44 3.68
CA GLY A 327 6.17 -13.28 2.71
C GLY A 327 7.69 -13.37 2.87
N ALA A 328 8.27 -12.85 3.96
CA ALA A 328 9.73 -12.88 4.16
C ALA A 328 10.31 -14.31 4.14
N CYS A 329 9.56 -15.28 4.70
CA CYS A 329 9.93 -16.69 4.70
C CYS A 329 9.94 -17.31 3.29
N ALA A 330 9.02 -16.90 2.42
CA ALA A 330 8.95 -17.37 1.03
C ALA A 330 10.11 -16.78 0.22
N LEU A 331 10.38 -15.47 0.39
CA LEU A 331 11.49 -14.78 -0.27
C LEU A 331 12.85 -15.44 -0.03
N ILE A 332 13.14 -15.83 1.22
CA ILE A 332 14.47 -16.34 1.59
C ILE A 332 14.65 -17.85 1.32
N CYS A 333 13.57 -18.56 0.98
CA CYS A 333 13.63 -20.01 0.84
C CYS A 333 14.33 -20.40 -0.47
N PRO A 334 15.50 -21.06 -0.43
CA PRO A 334 16.26 -21.37 -1.65
C PRO A 334 15.64 -22.48 -2.51
N VAL A 335 14.68 -23.22 -1.95
CA VAL A 335 14.06 -24.42 -2.54
C VAL A 335 12.54 -24.34 -2.60
N ASN A 336 11.96 -23.15 -2.34
CA ASN A 336 10.51 -22.93 -2.33
C ASN A 336 9.72 -23.94 -1.46
N ALA A 337 10.30 -24.38 -0.34
CA ALA A 337 9.67 -25.33 0.58
C ALA A 337 8.68 -24.69 1.56
N ILE A 338 8.44 -23.39 1.46
CA ILE A 338 7.43 -22.65 2.24
C ILE A 338 6.87 -21.52 1.39
N TRP A 339 5.55 -21.36 1.36
CA TRP A 339 4.86 -20.32 0.59
C TRP A 339 3.56 -19.89 1.29
N LEU A 340 3.01 -18.76 0.85
CA LEU A 340 1.69 -18.28 1.28
C LEU A 340 0.64 -18.76 0.30
N VAL A 341 -0.47 -19.29 0.80
CA VAL A 341 -1.67 -19.55 0.02
C VAL A 341 -2.85 -18.77 0.59
N LYS A 342 -3.89 -18.60 -0.22
CA LYS A 342 -5.14 -17.99 0.22
C LYS A 342 -5.83 -18.90 1.22
N ARG A 343 -6.23 -18.35 2.37
CA ARG A 343 -7.10 -18.99 3.36
C ARG A 343 -8.53 -18.54 3.07
N GLU A 344 -9.42 -19.50 2.86
CA GLU A 344 -10.87 -19.23 2.92
C GLU A 344 -11.20 -18.84 4.37
N VAL A 345 -11.73 -17.64 4.55
CA VAL A 345 -12.17 -17.16 5.86
C VAL A 345 -13.68 -17.37 5.90
N GLU A 346 -14.12 -18.25 6.80
CA GLU A 346 -15.54 -18.48 7.11
C GLU A 346 -16.23 -17.24 7.71
#